data_AF-A0A183V8C6-F1
#
_entry.id   AF-A0A183V8C6-F1
#
_cell.length_a   1.000
_cell.length_b   1.000
_cell.length_c   1.000
_cell.angle_alpha   90.00
_cell.angle_beta   90.00
_cell.angle_gamma   90.00
#
_symmetry.space_group_name_H-M   'P 1'
#
loop_
_entity.id
_entity.type
_entity.pdbx_description
1 polymer ?
#
loop_
_entity_poly.entity_id
_entity_poly.type
_entity_poly.pdbx_seq_one_letter_code
_entity_poly.pdbx_strand_id
1 'polypeptide(L)'
;MVVCAICLGKKEAVDMQMLSCAHAFCRECMTHCTASQLCPAPFCTYVRRVNVVIDEADEGSDDSHQKVKLGPKLPSMLQLEERQRCDGRRGQ
;
A
#
# COMPACT_ATOMS: atom_id res chain seq x y z
N MET A 1 13.81 -5.56 28.47
CA MET A 1 12.71 -4.67 28.02
C MET A 1 13.21 -3.65 27.02
N VAL A 2 12.45 -3.43 25.93
CA VAL A 2 12.76 -2.47 24.85
C VAL A 2 11.54 -1.55 24.65
N VAL A 3 11.76 -0.30 24.25
CA VAL A 3 10.68 0.67 23.98
C VAL A 3 10.37 0.69 22.49
N CYS A 4 9.09 0.58 22.13
CA CYS A 4 8.66 0.71 20.75
C CYS A 4 8.61 2.19 20.32
N ALA A 5 9.23 2.54 19.19
CA ALA A 5 9.24 3.92 18.69
C ALA A 5 7.89 4.41 18.12
N ILE A 6 6.91 3.51 17.91
CA ILE A 6 5.56 3.86 17.40
C ILE A 6 4.60 4.15 18.56
N CYS A 7 4.42 3.18 19.46
CA CYS A 7 3.44 3.29 20.55
C CYS A 7 4.04 3.74 21.88
N LEU A 8 5.37 3.91 21.96
CA LEU A 8 6.13 4.26 23.17
C LEU A 8 5.97 3.27 24.34
N GLY A 9 5.33 2.12 24.11
CA GLY A 9 5.17 1.06 25.11
C GLY A 9 6.47 0.28 25.34
N LYS A 10 6.71 -0.10 26.60
CA LYS A 10 7.73 -1.09 26.96
C LYS A 10 7.21 -2.48 26.63
N LYS A 11 7.97 -3.23 25.83
CA LYS A 11 7.65 -4.62 25.45
C LYS A 11 8.87 -5.51 25.72
N GLU A 12 8.65 -6.81 25.78
CA GLU A 12 9.74 -7.78 25.82
C GLU A 12 10.46 -7.85 24.48
N ALA A 13 11.72 -8.29 24.50
CA ALA A 13 12.51 -8.39 23.27
C ALA A 13 11.90 -9.38 22.25
N VAL A 14 11.15 -10.37 22.75
CA VAL A 14 10.47 -11.41 21.94
C VAL A 14 9.31 -10.82 21.09
N ASP A 15 8.68 -9.77 21.61
CA ASP A 15 7.54 -9.08 21.01
C ASP A 15 7.96 -7.96 20.06
N MET A 16 9.27 -7.71 19.97
CA MET A 16 9.85 -6.79 19.01
C MET A 16 10.19 -7.52 17.71
N GLN A 17 9.93 -6.87 16.58
CA GLN A 17 10.36 -7.29 15.27
C GLN A 17 11.48 -6.37 14.79
N MET A 18 12.66 -6.94 14.56
CA MET A 18 13.80 -6.23 14.00
C MET A 18 13.76 -6.32 12.47
N LEU A 19 13.84 -5.17 11.80
CA LEU A 19 13.91 -5.08 10.35
C LEU A 19 15.37 -5.12 9.88
N SER A 20 15.58 -5.39 8.58
CA SER A 20 16.92 -5.38 7.97
C SER A 20 17.60 -4.01 8.00
N CYS A 21 16.85 -2.92 8.17
CA CYS A 21 17.37 -1.58 8.42
C CYS A 21 17.77 -1.33 9.88
N ALA A 22 17.87 -2.37 10.71
CA ALA A 22 18.21 -2.34 12.14
C ALA A 22 17.21 -1.60 13.05
N HIS A 23 16.08 -1.12 12.52
CA HIS A 23 14.99 -0.58 13.33
C HIS A 23 14.12 -1.71 13.89
N ALA A 24 13.70 -1.56 15.15
CA ALA A 24 12.85 -2.53 15.84
C ALA A 24 11.54 -1.89 16.29
N PHE A 25 10.44 -2.61 16.09
CA PHE A 25 9.09 -2.16 16.44
C PHE A 25 8.29 -3.30 17.06
N CYS A 26 7.27 -2.96 17.85
CA CYS A 26 6.38 -3.96 18.43
C CYS A 26 5.60 -4.71 17.33
N ARG A 27 5.41 -6.03 17.47
CA ARG A 27 4.66 -6.84 16.49
C ARG A 27 3.26 -6.29 16.22
N GLU A 28 2.56 -5.87 17.27
CA GLU A 28 1.24 -5.24 17.21
C GLU A 28 1.24 -3.94 16.36
N CYS A 29 2.29 -3.15 16.48
CA CYS A 29 2.49 -1.93 15.71
C CYS A 29 2.76 -2.25 14.23
N MET A 30 3.54 -3.31 13.98
CA MET A 30 3.87 -3.78 12.65
C MET A 30 2.65 -4.36 11.93
N THR A 31 1.76 -5.06 12.63
CA THR A 31 0.50 -5.59 12.07
C THR A 31 -0.51 -4.51 11.70
N HIS A 32 -0.52 -3.38 12.41
CA HIS A 32 -1.40 -2.24 12.07
C HIS A 32 -0.79 -1.34 10.98
N CYS A 33 0.53 -1.43 10.75
CA CYS A 33 1.24 -0.64 9.76
C CYS A 33 1.31 -1.37 8.39
N THR A 34 0.18 -1.84 7.89
CA THR A 34 0.07 -2.53 6.58
C THR A 34 -0.03 -1.57 5.40
N ALA A 35 -0.49 -0.34 5.62
CA ALA A 35 -0.70 0.64 4.56
C ALA A 35 0.61 1.19 3.95
N SER A 36 1.73 1.15 4.69
CA SER A 36 3.01 1.67 4.23
C SER A 36 4.04 0.57 4.12
N GLN A 37 4.61 0.41 2.93
CA GLN A 37 5.74 -0.48 2.71
C GLN A 37 7.06 0.11 3.25
N LEU A 38 7.13 1.38 3.62
CA LEU A 38 8.36 1.99 4.13
C LEU A 38 8.54 1.72 5.61
N CYS A 39 9.76 1.62 6.11
CA CYS A 39 10.05 1.56 7.54
C CYS A 39 9.34 2.72 8.29
N PRO A 40 8.73 2.49 9.47
CA PRO A 40 8.08 3.55 10.25
C PRO A 40 9.07 4.56 10.85
N ALA A 41 10.36 4.24 10.90
CA ALA A 41 11.37 5.14 11.44
C ALA A 41 11.47 6.41 10.56
N PRO A 42 11.52 7.60 11.17
CA PRO A 42 11.71 8.84 10.43
C PRO A 42 13.00 8.78 9.63
N PHE A 43 12.97 9.30 8.39
CA PHE A 43 14.10 9.32 7.45
C PHE A 43 14.63 7.95 6.99
N CYS A 44 13.98 6.84 7.35
CA CYS A 44 14.35 5.53 6.83
C CYS A 44 13.63 5.24 5.52
N THR A 45 14.40 5.02 4.45
CA THR A 45 13.87 4.71 3.10
C THR A 45 13.75 3.21 2.83
N TYR A 46 13.98 2.37 3.85
CA TYR A 46 13.92 0.92 3.69
C TYR A 46 12.51 0.45 3.37
N VAL A 47 12.37 -0.29 2.27
CA VAL A 47 11.12 -0.92 1.85
C VAL A 47 10.99 -2.30 2.49
N ARG A 48 9.98 -2.45 3.34
CA ARG A 48 9.52 -3.70 3.94
C ARG A 48 8.73 -4.49 2.91
N ARG A 49 8.98 -5.80 2.82
CA ARG A 49 8.13 -6.71 2.05
C ARG A 49 6.88 -7.00 2.87
N VAL A 50 5.73 -6.50 2.42
CA VAL A 50 4.42 -6.79 3.03
C VAL A 50 3.67 -7.69 2.05
N ASN A 51 3.22 -8.85 2.51
CA ASN A 51 2.34 -9.71 1.72
C ASN A 51 0.95 -9.09 1.74
N VAL A 52 0.53 -8.48 0.64
CA VAL A 52 -0.84 -8.02 0.45
C VAL A 52 -1.60 -9.15 -0.21
N VAL A 53 -2.60 -9.70 0.46
CA VAL A 53 -3.57 -10.60 -0.15
C VAL A 53 -4.61 -9.72 -0.81
N ILE A 54 -4.70 -9.78 -2.13
CA ILE A 54 -5.77 -9.14 -2.89
C ILE A 54 -6.87 -10.18 -2.97
N ASP A 55 -7.99 -9.92 -2.30
CA ASP A 55 -9.19 -10.73 -2.48
C ASP A 55 -9.78 -10.34 -3.84
N GLU A 56 -9.57 -11.19 -4.84
CA GLU A 56 -10.14 -10.99 -6.17
C GLU A 56 -11.64 -11.23 -6.01
N ALA A 57 -12.43 -10.16 -6.00
CA ALA A 57 -13.88 -10.29 -5.97
C ALA A 57 -14.31 -11.11 -7.20
N ASP A 58 -14.88 -12.28 -6.94
CA ASP A 58 -15.52 -13.18 -7.90
C ASP A 58 -16.70 -12.47 -8.56
N GLU A 59 -16.41 -11.68 -9.60
CA GLU A 59 -17.42 -11.23 -10.55
C GLU A 59 -17.78 -12.45 -11.40
N GLY A 60 -18.72 -13.25 -10.90
CA GLY A 60 -19.35 -14.31 -11.67
C GLY A 60 -19.98 -13.74 -12.95
N SER A 61 -19.24 -13.81 -14.04
CA SER A 61 -19.76 -13.68 -15.40
C SER A 61 -19.23 -14.83 -16.24
N ASP A 62 -20.19 -15.58 -16.75
CA ASP A 62 -20.09 -16.86 -17.44
C ASP A 62 -19.08 -16.86 -18.60
N ASP A 63 -18.33 -17.96 -18.63
CA ASP A 63 -17.54 -18.58 -19.69
C ASP A 63 -17.39 -17.85 -21.04
N SER A 64 -16.17 -17.42 -21.37
CA SER A 64 -15.45 -18.01 -22.50
C SER A 64 -14.09 -17.34 -22.80
N HIS A 65 -13.05 -18.19 -22.75
CA HIS A 65 -11.93 -18.22 -23.69
C HIS A 65 -10.72 -17.26 -23.49
N GLN A 66 -9.56 -17.94 -23.33
CA GLN A 66 -8.25 -17.65 -23.96
C GLN A 66 -7.24 -16.72 -23.27
N LYS A 67 -6.27 -17.39 -22.61
CA LYS A 67 -4.80 -17.20 -22.70
C LYS A 67 -4.31 -15.79 -23.10
N VAL A 68 -4.10 -14.91 -22.13
CA VAL A 68 -3.40 -13.64 -22.37
C VAL A 68 -1.87 -13.82 -22.31
N LYS A 69 -1.22 -13.80 -23.47
CA LYS A 69 0.22 -13.50 -23.57
C LYS A 69 0.38 -11.98 -23.42
N LEU A 70 1.06 -11.54 -22.36
CA LEU A 70 1.46 -10.15 -22.17
C LEU A 70 2.50 -9.74 -23.22
N GLY A 71 2.03 -9.22 -24.35
CA GLY A 71 2.84 -8.51 -25.35
C GLY A 71 2.80 -7.00 -25.14
N PRO A 72 3.87 -6.25 -25.46
CA PRO A 72 3.95 -4.82 -25.20
C PRO A 72 3.24 -4.03 -26.30
N LYS A 73 1.98 -3.65 -26.06
CA LYS A 73 1.29 -2.52 -26.70
C LYS A 73 -0.09 -2.38 -26.08
N LEU A 74 -0.21 -1.52 -25.06
CA LEU A 74 -1.50 -1.03 -24.58
C LEU A 74 -1.92 0.13 -25.50
N PRO A 75 -3.05 0.06 -26.23
CA PRO A 75 -3.69 1.22 -26.79
C PRO A 75 -4.47 1.97 -25.69
N SER A 76 -4.45 3.28 -25.80
CA SER A 76 -5.15 4.28 -24.98
C SER A 76 -6.63 3.94 -24.74
N MET A 77 -7.01 3.63 -23.51
CA MET A 77 -8.41 3.51 -23.06
C MET A 77 -8.59 4.10 -21.64
N LEU A 78 -8.08 5.31 -21.43
CA LEU A 78 -8.60 6.21 -20.40
C LEU A 78 -9.45 7.27 -21.10
N GLN A 79 -10.66 6.90 -21.56
CA GLN A 79 -11.68 7.88 -21.91
C GLN A 79 -12.26 8.42 -20.60
N LEU A 80 -11.55 9.39 -20.01
CA LEU A 80 -12.13 10.28 -19.01
C LEU A 80 -13.21 11.09 -19.71
N GLU A 81 -14.47 10.89 -19.32
CA GLU A 81 -15.59 11.72 -19.77
C GLU A 81 -15.28 13.20 -19.49
N GLU A 82 -15.64 14.05 -20.45
CA GLU A 82 -15.37 15.49 -20.42
C GLU A 82 -16.03 16.12 -19.18
N ARG A 83 -15.24 16.35 -18.14
CA ARG A 83 -15.63 17.23 -17.03
C ARG A 83 -16.05 18.56 -17.62
N GLN A 84 -17.35 18.86 -17.57
CA GLN A 84 -17.88 20.17 -17.92
C GLN A 84 -17.10 21.24 -17.15
N ARG A 85 -16.26 21.99 -17.86
CA ARG A 85 -15.51 23.09 -17.29
C ARG A 85 -16.52 24.18 -16.94
N CYS A 86 -16.68 24.48 -15.66
CA CYS A 86 -17.41 25.67 -15.24
C CYS A 86 -16.59 26.89 -15.67
N ASP A 87 -17.09 27.66 -16.65
CA ASP A 87 -16.53 28.98 -16.97
C ASP A 87 -16.80 29.91 -15.79
N GLY A 88 -15.75 30.16 -15.00
CA GLY A 88 -15.79 31.13 -13.91
C GLY A 88 -16.13 32.51 -14.48
N ARG A 89 -17.33 33.03 -14.16
CA ARG A 89 -17.67 34.43 -14.45
C ARG A 89 -16.68 35.32 -13.68
N ARG A 90 -15.95 36.18 -14.39
CA ARG A 90 -15.21 37.29 -13.77
C ARG A 90 -16.24 38.34 -13.35
N GLY A 91 -16.23 38.73 -12.08
CA GLY A 91 -17.08 39.78 -11.55
C GLY A 91 -16.80 41.13 -12.23
N GLN A 92 -17.87 41.90 -12.39
CA GLN A 92 -17.82 43.36 -12.53
C GLN A 92 -18.11 43.98 -11.17
#